data_AF-A0AAV0LB32-F1
#
_entry.id   AF-A0AAV0LB32-F1
#
_cell.length_a   1.000
_cell.length_b   1.000
_cell.length_c   1.000
_cell.angle_alpha   90.00
_cell.angle_beta   90.00
_cell.angle_gamma   90.00
#
_symmetry.space_group_name_H-M   'P 1'
#
loop_
_entity.id
_entity.type
_entity.pdbx_description
1 polymer ?
#
loop_
_entity_poly.entity_id
_entity_poly.type
_entity_poly.pdbx_seq_one_letter_code
_entity_poly.pdbx_strand_id
1 'polypeptide(L)'
;MPITQAARELNVGLTLLKKRCRELGLKRWPHRKLMSLQTLISNVRHLQADDDDSDSSRSARLKEAIRVLEKEQKLLEECPDLQLQRKTKRLRQACFKANYKNKKKRTQHYFDHATSSNPSPPAHTAPPATATSTTTTFAAQAQEDDDEQGDEEIKSLLLPVLHHDHHYHAPNFGF
;
A
#
# COMPACT_ATOMS: atom_id res chain seq x y z
N MET A 1 4.98 12.36 -11.64
CA MET A 1 4.12 13.47 -11.17
C MET A 1 2.64 13.22 -11.45
N PRO A 2 1.68 13.85 -10.74
CA PRO A 2 0.24 13.81 -11.05
C PRO A 2 -0.10 14.42 -12.42
N ILE A 3 -1.11 13.90 -13.13
CA ILE A 3 -1.49 14.40 -14.46
C ILE A 3 -1.90 15.89 -14.46
N THR A 4 -2.49 16.36 -13.36
CA THR A 4 -2.84 17.78 -13.18
C THR A 4 -1.60 18.68 -13.21
N GLN A 5 -0.50 18.21 -12.61
CA GLN A 5 0.77 18.91 -12.63
C GLN A 5 1.39 18.87 -14.04
N ALA A 6 1.40 17.70 -14.69
CA ALA A 6 1.90 17.57 -16.06
C ALA A 6 1.16 18.48 -17.05
N ALA A 7 -0.17 18.61 -16.92
CA ALA A 7 -0.97 19.50 -17.75
C ALA A 7 -0.57 20.98 -17.58
N ARG A 8 -0.28 21.40 -16.34
CA ARG A 8 0.21 22.75 -16.04
C ARG A 8 1.60 23.00 -16.62
N GLU A 9 2.51 22.05 -16.46
CA GLU A 9 3.89 22.15 -16.98
C GLU A 9 3.95 22.15 -18.51
N LEU A 10 3.00 21.47 -19.17
CA LEU A 10 2.87 21.44 -20.63
C LEU A 10 1.95 22.55 -21.19
N ASN A 11 1.43 23.44 -20.34
CA ASN A 11 0.49 24.51 -20.71
C ASN A 11 -0.72 24.04 -21.55
N VAL A 12 -1.23 22.85 -21.29
CA VAL A 12 -2.40 22.28 -21.99
C VAL A 12 -3.55 22.02 -21.03
N GLY A 13 -4.79 22.09 -21.56
CA GLY A 13 -5.97 21.68 -20.81
C GLY A 13 -5.90 20.20 -20.41
N LEU A 14 -6.29 19.88 -19.18
CA LEU A 14 -6.27 18.51 -18.64
C LEU A 14 -7.06 17.51 -19.51
N THR A 15 -8.18 17.94 -20.07
CA THR A 15 -9.01 17.14 -20.98
C THR A 15 -8.28 16.83 -22.29
N LEU A 16 -7.60 17.83 -22.87
CA LEU A 16 -6.80 17.65 -24.08
C LEU A 16 -5.62 16.70 -23.84
N LEU A 17 -4.89 16.89 -22.74
CA LEU A 17 -3.78 16.00 -22.38
C LEU A 17 -4.25 14.55 -22.23
N LYS A 18 -5.34 14.32 -21.49
CA LYS A 18 -5.93 12.98 -21.36
C LYS A 18 -6.33 12.37 -22.70
N LYS A 19 -6.92 13.16 -23.59
CA LYS A 19 -7.33 12.71 -24.93
C LYS A 19 -6.09 12.26 -25.72
N ARG A 20 -5.06 13.11 -25.81
CA ARG A 20 -3.81 12.78 -26.50
C ARG A 20 -3.08 11.57 -25.90
N CYS A 21 -3.02 11.47 -24.57
CA CYS A 21 -2.46 10.29 -23.92
C CYS A 21 -3.18 9.00 -24.33
N ARG A 22 -4.52 8.99 -24.37
CA ARG A 22 -5.30 7.81 -24.78
C ARG A 22 -5.08 7.44 -26.25
N GLU A 23 -4.96 8.44 -27.13
CA GLU A 23 -4.65 8.24 -28.56
C GLU A 23 -3.27 7.58 -28.75
N LEU A 24 -2.30 7.94 -27.91
CA LEU A 24 -0.95 7.36 -27.87
C LEU A 24 -0.86 6.04 -27.09
N GLY A 25 -1.99 5.41 -26.76
CA GLY A 25 -2.03 4.13 -26.04
C GLY A 25 -1.92 4.22 -24.52
N LEU A 26 -1.73 5.41 -23.95
CA LEU A 26 -1.64 5.65 -22.50
C LEU A 26 -3.04 5.77 -21.88
N LYS A 27 -3.71 4.63 -21.69
CA LYS A 27 -5.09 4.59 -21.15
C LYS A 27 -5.20 5.17 -19.74
N ARG A 28 -4.17 4.99 -18.92
CA ARG A 28 -4.10 5.46 -17.53
C ARG A 28 -2.76 6.12 -17.26
N TRP A 29 -2.79 7.21 -16.52
CA TRP A 29 -1.57 7.93 -16.14
C TRP A 29 -0.72 7.09 -15.15
N PRO A 30 0.55 6.79 -15.47
CA PRO A 30 1.39 5.81 -14.75
C PRO A 30 1.72 6.21 -13.32
N HIS A 31 1.67 7.52 -13.00
CA HIS A 31 2.02 8.06 -11.69
C HIS A 31 1.39 7.33 -10.51
N ARG A 32 0.13 6.90 -10.64
CA ARG A 32 -0.58 6.20 -9.55
C ARG A 32 0.10 4.87 -9.22
N LYS A 33 0.55 4.13 -10.24
CA LYS A 33 1.29 2.87 -10.07
C LYS A 33 2.68 3.14 -9.51
N LEU A 34 3.38 4.15 -10.05
CA LEU A 34 4.72 4.53 -9.60
C LEU A 34 4.73 4.92 -8.11
N MET A 35 3.80 5.76 -7.66
CA MET A 35 3.66 6.11 -6.25
C MET A 35 3.40 4.88 -5.39
N SER A 36 2.56 3.97 -5.85
CA SER A 36 2.29 2.73 -5.11
C SER A 36 3.52 1.84 -4.97
N LEU A 37 4.39 1.77 -5.97
CA LEU A 37 5.65 1.03 -5.90
C LEU A 37 6.64 1.70 -4.95
N GLN A 38 6.77 3.04 -5.04
CA GLN A 38 7.65 3.79 -4.15
C GLN A 38 7.26 3.62 -2.67
N THR A 39 5.95 3.68 -2.35
CA THR A 39 5.47 3.39 -1.00
C THR A 39 5.79 1.96 -0.59
N LEU A 40 5.63 0.98 -1.48
CA LEU A 40 5.93 -0.41 -1.18
C LEU A 40 7.42 -0.63 -0.91
N ILE A 41 8.31 -0.06 -1.74
CA ILE A 41 9.76 -0.10 -1.56
C ILE A 41 10.13 0.55 -0.21
N SER A 42 9.54 1.70 0.13
CA SER A 42 9.78 2.35 1.42
C SER A 42 9.40 1.45 2.60
N ASN A 43 8.25 0.78 2.54
CA ASN A 43 7.81 -0.14 3.60
C ASN A 43 8.77 -1.34 3.73
N VAL A 44 9.19 -1.94 2.62
CA VAL A 44 10.13 -3.08 2.64
C VAL A 44 11.50 -2.66 3.17
N ARG A 45 11.96 -1.44 2.85
CA ARG A 45 13.20 -0.87 3.42
C ARG A 45 13.10 -0.64 4.92
N HIS A 46 11.94 -0.23 5.44
CA HIS A 46 11.74 -0.12 6.88
C HIS A 46 11.81 -1.50 7.56
N LEU A 47 11.14 -2.51 6.99
CA LEU A 47 11.22 -3.89 7.48
C LEU A 47 12.66 -4.44 7.48
N GLN A 48 13.49 -4.01 6.53
CA GLN A 48 14.90 -4.36 6.48
C GLN A 48 15.72 -3.68 7.58
N ALA A 49 15.38 -2.45 7.97
CA ALA A 49 16.07 -1.72 9.02
C ALA A 49 15.66 -2.19 10.43
N ASP A 50 14.43 -2.69 10.59
CA ASP A 50 13.90 -3.20 11.85
C ASP A 50 14.35 -4.66 12.14
N ASP A 51 14.86 -5.39 11.15
CA ASP A 51 15.43 -6.72 11.35
C ASP A 51 16.81 -6.60 12.01
N ASP A 52 16.94 -7.17 13.22
CA ASP A 52 18.24 -7.40 13.86
C ASP A 52 19.01 -8.45 13.04
N ASP A 53 20.33 -8.29 12.86
CA ASP A 53 21.21 -8.97 11.88
C ASP A 53 21.34 -10.51 12.08
N SER A 54 20.48 -11.09 12.93
CA SER A 54 20.44 -12.51 13.29
C SER A 54 19.95 -13.43 12.16
N ASP A 55 19.10 -12.96 11.25
CA ASP A 55 18.58 -13.76 10.13
C ASP A 55 19.07 -13.23 8.77
N SER A 56 20.29 -13.65 8.40
CA SER A 56 20.90 -13.38 7.10
C SER A 56 20.02 -13.79 5.91
N SER A 57 19.23 -14.87 6.07
CA SER A 57 18.33 -15.37 5.03
C SER A 57 17.17 -14.40 4.78
N ARG A 58 16.58 -13.84 5.84
CA ARG A 58 15.52 -12.84 5.73
C ARG A 58 16.00 -11.52 5.15
N SER A 59 17.16 -11.03 5.59
CA SER A 59 17.80 -9.84 5.03
C SER A 59 18.04 -9.99 3.52
N ALA A 60 18.50 -11.16 3.05
CA ALA A 60 18.67 -11.45 1.64
C ALA A 60 17.34 -11.41 0.85
N ARG A 61 16.25 -11.97 1.40
CA ARG A 61 14.92 -11.94 0.77
C ARG A 61 14.38 -10.51 0.64
N LEU A 62 14.56 -9.67 1.66
CA LEU A 62 14.13 -8.26 1.63
C LEU A 62 14.92 -7.45 0.59
N LYS A 63 16.24 -7.66 0.51
CA LYS A 63 17.10 -7.05 -0.51
C LYS A 63 16.66 -7.44 -1.92
N GLU A 64 16.39 -8.72 -2.17
CA GLU A 64 15.93 -9.18 -3.48
C GLU A 64 14.53 -8.64 -3.82
N ALA A 65 13.62 -8.56 -2.85
CA ALA A 65 12.31 -7.96 -3.06
C ALA A 65 12.41 -6.48 -3.47
N ILE A 66 13.29 -5.70 -2.82
CA ILE A 66 13.56 -4.31 -3.22
C ILE A 66 14.08 -4.26 -4.67
N ARG A 67 15.05 -5.11 -5.02
CA ARG A 67 15.61 -5.17 -6.38
C ARG A 67 14.55 -5.46 -7.44
N VAL A 68 13.63 -6.39 -7.18
CA VAL A 68 12.54 -6.73 -8.10
C VAL A 68 11.53 -5.58 -8.23
N LEU A 69 11.19 -4.91 -7.12
CA LEU A 69 10.27 -3.77 -7.14
C LEU A 69 10.86 -2.57 -7.90
N GLU A 70 12.15 -2.29 -7.74
CA GLU A 70 12.87 -1.25 -8.48
C GLU A 70 12.93 -1.57 -9.98
N LYS A 71 13.16 -2.83 -10.34
CA LYS A 71 13.10 -3.28 -11.74
C LYS A 71 11.70 -3.09 -12.34
N GLU A 72 10.64 -3.47 -11.62
CA GLU A 72 9.26 -3.22 -12.06
C GLU A 72 8.95 -1.73 -12.18
N GLN A 73 9.50 -0.89 -11.29
CA GLN A 73 9.35 0.56 -11.38
C GLN A 73 9.98 1.09 -12.67
N LYS A 74 11.23 0.69 -12.97
CA LYS A 74 11.92 1.10 -14.21
C LYS A 74 11.15 0.67 -15.45
N LEU A 75 10.61 -0.55 -15.47
CA LEU A 75 9.79 -1.03 -16.59
C LEU A 75 8.50 -0.21 -16.77
N LEU A 76 7.91 0.33 -15.71
CA LEU A 76 6.75 1.23 -15.80
C LEU A 76 7.10 2.62 -16.30
N GLU A 77 8.34 3.07 -16.08
CA GLU A 77 8.83 4.35 -16.62
C GLU A 77 9.06 4.24 -18.13
N GLU A 78 9.61 3.12 -18.60
CA GLU A 78 9.79 2.82 -20.03
C GLU A 78 8.46 2.50 -20.74
N CYS A 79 7.59 1.71 -20.08
CA CYS A 79 6.32 1.22 -20.61
C CYS A 79 5.15 1.57 -19.66
N PRO A 80 4.59 2.79 -19.73
CA PRO A 80 3.54 3.26 -18.82
C PRO A 80 2.22 2.45 -18.83
N ASP A 81 1.88 1.76 -19.92
CA ASP A 81 0.68 0.89 -19.98
C ASP A 81 0.91 -0.49 -19.35
N LEU A 82 2.17 -0.85 -19.03
CA LEU A 82 2.53 -2.14 -18.44
C LEU A 82 1.73 -2.41 -17.15
N GLN A 83 1.30 -3.66 -16.98
CA GLN A 83 0.63 -4.09 -15.76
C GLN A 83 1.63 -4.57 -14.71
N LEU A 84 1.44 -4.14 -13.47
CA LEU A 84 2.18 -4.69 -12.32
C LEU A 84 1.99 -6.20 -12.22
N GLN A 85 3.04 -6.92 -11.86
CA GLN A 85 3.01 -8.38 -11.76
C GLN A 85 2.05 -8.83 -10.64
N ARG A 86 1.49 -10.04 -10.77
CA ARG A 86 0.57 -10.61 -9.78
C ARG A 86 1.22 -10.69 -8.40
N LYS A 87 2.49 -11.09 -8.32
CA LYS A 87 3.27 -11.16 -7.07
C LYS A 87 3.39 -9.79 -6.39
N THR A 88 3.73 -8.75 -7.14
CA THR A 88 3.84 -7.37 -6.66
C THR A 88 2.50 -6.82 -6.19
N LYS A 89 1.41 -7.17 -6.89
CA LYS A 89 0.05 -6.83 -6.44
C LYS A 89 -0.32 -7.51 -5.12
N ARG A 90 0.04 -8.79 -4.94
CA ARG A 90 -0.19 -9.53 -3.69
C ARG A 90 0.65 -8.97 -2.54
N LEU A 91 1.94 -8.75 -2.76
CA LEU A 91 2.84 -8.16 -1.75
C LEU A 91 2.32 -6.79 -1.30
N ARG A 92 1.93 -5.92 -2.24
CA ARG A 92 1.32 -4.63 -1.92
C ARG A 92 0.10 -4.78 -1.01
N GLN A 93 -0.78 -5.73 -1.34
CA GLN A 93 -2.00 -5.97 -0.56
C GLN A 93 -1.68 -6.42 0.86
N ALA A 94 -0.74 -7.36 1.02
CA ALA A 94 -0.29 -7.84 2.32
C ALA A 94 0.32 -6.71 3.16
N CYS A 95 1.24 -5.91 2.60
CA CYS A 95 1.81 -4.76 3.29
C CYS A 95 0.75 -3.72 3.69
N PHE A 96 -0.24 -3.46 2.85
CA PHE A 96 -1.32 -2.51 3.19
C PHE A 96 -2.23 -3.04 4.29
N LYS A 97 -2.51 -4.36 4.30
CA LYS A 97 -3.28 -5.00 5.36
C LYS A 97 -2.54 -4.93 6.70
N ALA A 98 -1.24 -5.23 6.72
CA ALA A 98 -0.40 -5.10 7.90
C ALA A 98 -0.35 -3.65 8.41
N ASN A 99 -0.08 -2.68 7.54
CA ASN A 99 -0.05 -1.27 7.91
C ASN A 99 -1.40 -0.76 8.44
N TYR A 100 -2.51 -1.19 7.85
CA TYR A 100 -3.86 -0.86 8.32
C TYR A 100 -4.13 -1.42 9.72
N LYS A 101 -3.78 -2.70 9.95
CA LYS A 101 -3.88 -3.35 11.27
C LYS A 101 -3.05 -2.60 12.31
N ASN A 102 -1.80 -2.29 12.01
CA ASN A 102 -0.90 -1.55 12.91
C ASN A 102 -1.46 -0.17 13.27
N LYS A 103 -2.02 0.56 12.28
CA LYS A 103 -2.65 1.85 12.54
C LYS A 103 -3.88 1.71 13.45
N LYS A 104 -4.73 0.71 13.22
CA LYS A 104 -5.91 0.44 14.05
C LYS A 104 -5.52 0.13 15.50
N LYS A 105 -4.51 -0.73 15.71
CA LYS A 105 -3.97 -1.03 17.06
C LYS A 105 -3.50 0.22 17.77
N ARG A 106 -2.75 1.08 17.06
CA ARG A 106 -2.23 2.33 17.61
C ARG A 106 -3.33 3.32 17.98
N THR A 107 -4.40 3.38 17.19
CA THR A 107 -5.58 4.19 17.49
C THR A 107 -6.39 3.61 18.66
N GLN A 108 -6.55 2.29 18.74
CA GLN A 108 -7.23 1.63 19.87
C GLN A 108 -6.51 1.93 21.19
N HIS A 109 -5.19 1.76 21.21
CA HIS A 109 -4.34 2.09 22.36
C HIS A 109 -4.51 3.55 22.79
N TYR A 110 -4.65 4.50 21.85
CA TYR A 110 -4.89 5.91 22.17
C TYR A 110 -6.22 6.13 22.92
N PHE A 111 -7.28 5.38 22.62
CA PHE A 111 -8.55 5.45 23.35
C PHE A 111 -8.46 4.79 24.72
N ASP A 112 -7.78 3.65 24.85
CA ASP A 112 -7.62 2.96 26.13
C ASP A 112 -6.86 3.84 27.15
N HIS A 113 -5.80 4.55 26.71
CA HIS A 113 -5.04 5.50 27.55
C HIS A 113 -5.79 6.80 27.88
N ALA A 114 -6.70 7.24 27.01
CA ALA A 114 -7.53 8.43 27.26
C ALA A 114 -8.62 8.18 28.32
N THR A 115 -9.03 6.93 28.54
CA THR A 115 -10.02 6.57 29.59
C THR A 115 -9.40 6.35 30.97
N SER A 116 -8.09 6.12 31.06
CA SER A 116 -7.38 5.96 32.35
C SER A 116 -6.87 7.27 32.94
N SER A 117 -6.81 8.35 32.14
CA SER A 117 -6.46 9.68 32.61
C SER A 117 -7.74 10.52 32.67
N ASN A 118 -8.29 10.69 33.86
CA ASN A 118 -9.53 11.43 34.12
C ASN A 118 -9.29 12.95 33.97
N PRO A 119 -9.83 13.66 32.97
CA PRO A 119 -10.03 15.09 33.06
C PRO A 119 -11.48 15.32 33.47
N SER A 120 -11.70 15.72 34.73
CA SER A 120 -13.02 16.12 35.21
C SER A 120 -13.68 17.12 34.24
N PRO A 121 -14.88 16.86 33.72
CA PRO A 121 -15.58 17.82 32.87
C PRO A 121 -16.18 18.94 33.74
N PRO A 122 -16.10 20.22 33.36
CA PRO A 122 -16.96 21.24 33.94
C PRO A 122 -18.41 20.95 33.51
N ALA A 123 -19.31 20.94 34.49
CA ALA A 123 -20.75 20.81 34.32
C ALA A 123 -21.33 21.95 33.45
N HIS A 124 -22.66 21.91 33.22
CA HIS A 124 -23.53 22.94 32.63
C HIS A 124 -23.32 23.24 31.12
N THR A 125 -24.21 22.96 30.15
CA THR A 125 -25.69 23.02 30.13
C THR A 125 -26.19 22.29 28.85
N ALA A 126 -27.29 21.54 28.92
CA ALA A 126 -27.97 20.91 27.76
C ALA A 126 -28.70 21.96 26.88
N PRO A 127 -29.05 21.68 25.59
CA PRO A 127 -30.40 21.15 25.28
C PRO A 127 -30.42 20.29 23.96
N PRO A 128 -31.56 20.01 23.26
CA PRO A 128 -32.07 18.65 23.17
C PRO A 128 -32.27 18.07 21.74
N ALA A 129 -32.63 16.77 21.74
CA ALA A 129 -33.54 16.10 20.82
C ALA A 129 -33.00 15.24 19.64
N THR A 130 -33.48 14.00 19.69
CA THR A 130 -33.80 13.05 18.61
C THR A 130 -32.66 12.31 17.92
N ALA A 131 -32.43 11.07 18.34
CA ALA A 131 -32.06 9.98 17.43
C ALA A 131 -32.48 8.63 18.03
N THR A 132 -33.36 7.95 17.31
CA THR A 132 -33.88 6.60 17.54
C THR A 132 -32.73 5.60 17.75
N SER A 133 -32.73 4.90 18.88
CA SER A 133 -31.74 3.87 19.20
C SER A 133 -32.27 2.50 18.76
N THR A 134 -31.73 1.95 17.68
CA THR A 134 -31.81 0.50 17.43
C THR A 134 -30.56 -0.13 18.04
N THR A 135 -30.72 -0.64 19.25
CA THR A 135 -29.74 -1.46 19.95
C THR A 135 -29.73 -2.85 19.31
N THR A 136 -28.68 -3.15 18.53
CA THR A 136 -28.29 -4.54 18.28
C THR A 136 -26.96 -4.78 18.97
N THR A 137 -27.07 -5.21 20.22
CA THR A 137 -26.04 -5.90 20.97
C THR A 137 -25.75 -7.22 20.27
N PHE A 138 -24.57 -7.39 19.69
CA PHE A 138 -24.04 -8.72 19.44
C PHE A 138 -22.52 -8.75 19.59
N ALA A 139 -22.13 -9.33 20.72
CA ALA A 139 -20.89 -10.05 21.00
C ALA A 139 -19.55 -9.39 20.64
N ALA A 140 -18.96 -8.80 21.68
CA ALA A 140 -17.54 -8.89 21.91
C ALA A 140 -17.13 -10.37 21.99
N GLN A 141 -16.49 -10.87 20.94
CA GLN A 141 -15.52 -11.95 21.06
C GLN A 141 -14.24 -11.43 20.43
N ALA A 142 -13.38 -10.88 21.30
CA ALA A 142 -11.98 -10.69 20.99
C ALA A 142 -11.37 -12.08 20.85
N GLN A 143 -11.15 -12.50 19.61
CA GLN A 143 -10.30 -13.64 19.30
C GLN A 143 -8.91 -13.10 19.03
N GLU A 144 -8.01 -13.34 19.97
CA GLU A 144 -6.62 -12.86 20.00
C GLU A 144 -5.66 -13.72 19.14
N ASP A 145 -6.17 -14.38 18.09
CA ASP A 145 -5.38 -15.29 17.23
C ASP A 145 -5.07 -14.74 15.82
N ASP A 146 -5.52 -13.53 15.46
CA ASP A 146 -5.41 -12.99 14.07
C ASP A 146 -4.12 -12.16 13.81
N ASP A 147 -3.22 -12.10 14.81
CA ASP A 147 -2.11 -11.15 14.83
C ASP A 147 -0.86 -11.62 14.07
N GLU A 148 -0.56 -12.92 14.03
CA GLU A 148 0.59 -13.47 13.29
C GLU A 148 0.32 -13.66 11.78
N GLN A 149 -0.94 -13.79 11.37
CA GLN A 149 -1.30 -14.16 10.00
C GLN A 149 -0.89 -13.12 8.94
N GLY A 150 -0.82 -11.84 9.31
CA GLY A 150 -0.46 -10.75 8.39
C GLY A 150 1.04 -10.70 8.07
N ASP A 151 1.87 -10.92 9.08
CA ASP A 151 3.32 -10.90 8.94
C ASP A 151 3.82 -12.20 8.29
N GLU A 152 3.20 -13.34 8.62
CA GLU A 152 3.46 -14.61 7.95
C GLU A 152 3.05 -14.58 6.47
N GLU A 153 1.98 -13.87 6.09
CA GLU A 153 1.60 -13.69 4.69
C GLU A 153 2.64 -12.84 3.92
N ILE A 154 3.16 -11.77 4.54
CA ILE A 154 4.25 -10.96 3.95
C ILE A 154 5.52 -11.81 3.81
N LYS A 155 5.92 -12.56 4.86
CA LYS A 155 7.07 -13.47 4.82
C LYS A 155 6.91 -14.54 3.74
N SER A 156 5.73 -15.15 3.65
CA SER A 156 5.37 -16.15 2.64
C SER A 156 5.42 -15.61 1.22
N LEU A 157 5.07 -14.34 1.01
CA LEU A 157 5.12 -13.68 -0.31
C LEU A 157 6.52 -13.18 -0.70
N LEU A 158 7.45 -13.08 0.25
CA LEU A 158 8.85 -12.77 0.01
C LEU A 158 9.69 -14.03 -0.32
N LEU A 159 9.23 -15.23 0.07
CA LEU A 159 9.84 -16.52 -0.28
C LEU A 159 9.87 -16.88 -1.78
N PRO A 160 8.87 -16.56 -2.64
CA PRO A 160 8.81 -17.05 -4.02
C PRO A 160 9.65 -16.23 -5.00
N VAL A 161 10.40 -15.22 -4.55
CA VAL A 161 11.16 -14.34 -5.46
C VAL A 161 12.34 -15.09 -6.13
N LEU A 162 12.68 -16.29 -5.66
CA LEU A 162 13.79 -17.12 -6.16
C LEU A 162 13.53 -17.89 -7.47
N HIS A 163 12.32 -17.89 -8.04
CA HIS A 163 12.09 -18.42 -9.39
C HIS A 163 11.68 -17.30 -10.36
N HIS A 164 12.69 -16.71 -11.00
CA HIS A 164 12.49 -15.86 -12.16
C HIS A 164 12.20 -16.79 -13.37
N ASP A 165 10.93 -17.00 -13.67
CA ASP A 165 10.55 -17.45 -15.02
C ASP A 165 10.93 -16.35 -16.01
N HIS A 166 11.97 -16.66 -16.79
CA HIS A 166 12.59 -15.80 -17.77
C HIS A 166 11.83 -15.82 -19.10
N HIS A 167 10.50 -15.64 -19.07
CA HIS A 167 9.69 -15.47 -20.27
C HIS A 167 9.10 -14.07 -20.36
N TYR A 168 9.98 -13.11 -20.66
CA TYR A 168 9.59 -11.94 -21.44
C TYR A 168 9.91 -12.23 -22.90
N HIS A 169 8.89 -12.62 -23.66
CA HIS A 169 8.94 -12.53 -25.11
C HIS A 169 8.84 -11.03 -25.44
N ALA A 170 9.93 -10.45 -25.95
CA ALA A 170 9.91 -9.08 -26.45
C ALA A 170 8.84 -8.99 -27.57
N PRO A 171 7.97 -7.96 -27.59
CA PRO A 171 7.08 -7.75 -28.72
C PRO A 171 7.96 -7.47 -29.95
N ASN A 172 7.84 -8.36 -30.93
CA ASN A 172 8.51 -8.29 -32.22
C ASN A 172 7.96 -7.07 -32.97
N PHE A 173 8.69 -5.96 -32.97
CA PHE A 173 8.38 -4.81 -33.83
C PHE A 173 8.99 -5.07 -35.21
N GLY A 174 8.27 -5.81 -36.04
CA GLY A 174 8.51 -5.86 -37.48
C GLY A 174 7.82 -4.66 -38.13
N PHE A 175 8.61 -3.82 -38.80
CA PHE A 175 8.16 -2.90 -39.85
C PHE A 175 8.52 -3.51 -41.20
#